data_AF-A0A3D0Q4G3-F1
#
_entry.id   AF-A0A3D0Q4G3-F1
#
_cell.length_a   1.000
_cell.length_b   1.000
_cell.length_c   1.000
_cell.angle_alpha   90.00
_cell.angle_beta   90.00
_cell.angle_gamma   90.00
#
_symmetry.space_group_name_H-M   'P 1'
#
loop_
_entity.id
_entity.type
_entity.pdbx_description
1 polymer ?
#
loop_
_entity_poly.entity_id
_entity_poly.type
_entity_poly.pdbx_seq_one_letter_code
_entity_poly.pdbx_strand_id
1 'polypeptide(L)'
;MKTVRYLLTLLVAVCLPLTAAESTPGLADIQSAWARINYADIDNNKKADEFKSLIKQAEALVAAEPKQPEYLIWLGIVQSSTAGAEG
;
A
#
# COMPACT_ATOMS: atom_id res chain seq x y z
N MET A 1 24.39 29.28 -28.79
CA MET A 1 24.85 28.27 -27.80
C MET A 1 23.87 28.08 -26.64
N LYS A 2 23.36 29.15 -26.01
CA LYS A 2 22.40 29.03 -24.89
C LYS A 2 21.06 28.40 -25.32
N THR A 3 20.52 28.79 -26.47
CA THR A 3 19.28 28.24 -27.05
C THR A 3 19.37 26.74 -27.38
N VAL A 4 20.48 26.29 -27.97
CA VAL A 4 20.75 24.85 -28.20
C VAL A 4 20.83 24.07 -26.89
N ARG A 5 21.40 24.68 -25.84
CA ARG A 5 21.49 24.09 -24.49
C ARG A 5 20.12 23.99 -23.80
N TYR A 6 19.24 24.97 -23.99
CA TYR A 6 17.85 24.92 -23.51
C TYR A 6 17.01 23.89 -24.28
N LEU A 7 17.21 23.77 -25.60
CA LEU A 7 16.58 22.73 -26.42
C LEU A 7 17.04 21.32 -26.02
N LEU A 8 18.33 21.13 -25.72
CA LEU A 8 18.85 19.84 -25.26
C LEU A 8 18.31 19.45 -23.87
N THR A 9 18.14 20.42 -22.97
CA THR A 9 17.57 20.15 -21.63
C THR A 9 16.08 19.84 -21.69
N LEU A 10 15.33 20.49 -22.58
CA LEU A 10 13.92 20.16 -22.80
C LEU A 10 13.74 18.76 -23.41
N LEU A 11 14.63 18.35 -24.31
CA LEU A 11 14.59 17.04 -24.97
C LEU A 11 14.88 15.88 -23.99
N VAL A 12 15.77 16.07 -23.02
CA VAL A 12 16.09 15.05 -22.00
C VAL A 12 14.92 14.84 -21.02
N ALA A 13 14.14 15.87 -20.71
CA ALA A 13 12.99 15.75 -19.81
C ALA A 13 11.83 14.94 -20.41
N VAL A 14 11.72 14.86 -21.74
CA VAL A 14 10.67 14.10 -22.45
C VAL A 14 10.97 12.59 -22.49
N CYS A 15 12.21 12.18 -22.28
CA CYS A 15 12.62 10.76 -22.32
C CYS A 15 12.48 10.03 -20.99
N LEU A 16 11.84 10.61 -19.96
CA LEU A 16 11.54 9.88 -18.74
C LEU A 16 10.49 8.80 -19.05
N PRO A 17 10.78 7.51 -18.82
CA PRO A 17 9.80 6.47 -19.02
C PRO A 17 8.64 6.71 -18.06
N LEU A 18 7.44 6.91 -18.61
CA LEU A 18 6.21 6.96 -17.83
C LEU A 18 5.82 5.52 -17.49
N THR A 19 6.53 4.92 -16.53
CA THR A 19 6.14 3.60 -16.01
C THR A 19 4.88 3.79 -15.19
N ALA A 20 3.74 3.34 -15.72
CA ALA A 20 2.55 3.18 -14.90
C ALA A 20 2.86 2.12 -13.84
N ALA A 21 2.67 2.44 -12.56
CA ALA A 21 2.75 1.45 -11.52
C ALA A 21 1.65 0.40 -11.79
N GLU A 22 2.05 -0.86 -11.92
CA GLU A 22 1.10 -1.95 -12.08
C GLU A 22 0.28 -2.05 -10.78
N SER A 23 -1.04 -1.99 -10.89
CA SER A 23 -1.92 -2.06 -9.73
C SER A 23 -2.07 -3.50 -9.28
N THR A 24 -1.66 -3.81 -8.06
CA THR A 24 -1.94 -5.13 -7.47
C THR A 24 -3.43 -5.24 -7.11
N PRO A 25 -4.18 -6.20 -7.70
CA PRO A 25 -5.63 -6.32 -7.50
C PRO A 25 -6.03 -6.47 -6.03
N GLY A 26 -7.12 -5.82 -5.61
CA GLY A 26 -7.66 -5.91 -4.24
C GLY A 26 -6.81 -5.26 -3.15
N LEU A 27 -5.56 -4.85 -3.44
CA LEU A 27 -4.69 -4.22 -2.46
C LEU A 27 -5.22 -2.87 -1.98
N ALA A 28 -5.82 -2.08 -2.87
CA ALA A 28 -6.38 -0.77 -2.55
C ALA A 28 -7.46 -0.85 -1.46
N ASP A 29 -8.23 -1.94 -1.41
CA ASP A 29 -9.26 -2.15 -0.38
C ASP A 29 -8.62 -2.43 0.98
N ILE A 30 -7.55 -3.24 1.02
CA ILE A 30 -6.78 -3.49 2.25
C ILE A 30 -6.17 -2.19 2.78
N GLN A 31 -5.57 -1.40 1.89
CA GLN A 31 -4.93 -0.12 2.23
C GLN A 31 -5.94 0.89 2.80
N SER A 32 -7.08 1.01 2.15
CA SER A 32 -8.14 1.93 2.55
C SER A 32 -8.78 1.50 3.87
N ALA A 33 -9.05 0.19 4.05
CA ALA A 33 -9.57 -0.36 5.29
C ALA A 33 -8.57 -0.17 6.44
N TRP A 34 -7.28 -0.44 6.21
CA TRP A 34 -6.24 -0.21 7.21
C TRP A 34 -6.21 1.25 7.65
N ALA A 35 -6.20 2.20 6.70
CA ALA A 35 -6.18 3.62 7.00
C ALA A 35 -7.41 4.04 7.83
N ARG A 36 -8.60 3.56 7.44
CA ARG A 36 -9.86 3.80 8.17
C ARG A 36 -9.76 3.32 9.62
N ILE A 37 -9.29 2.10 9.85
CA ILE A 37 -9.19 1.52 11.21
C ILE A 37 -8.11 2.24 12.02
N ASN A 38 -6.92 2.43 11.44
CA ASN A 38 -5.77 3.01 12.11
C ASN A 38 -6.05 4.43 12.63
N TYR A 39 -6.69 5.24 11.80
CA TYR A 39 -7.01 6.64 12.13
C TYR A 39 -8.41 6.83 12.74
N ALA A 40 -9.19 5.78 12.96
CA ALA A 40 -10.48 5.90 13.62
C ALA A 40 -10.31 6.38 15.07
N ASP A 41 -11.23 7.24 15.53
CA ASP A 41 -11.34 7.67 16.91
C ASP A 41 -12.23 6.69 17.69
N ILE A 42 -11.71 5.48 17.90
CA ILE A 42 -12.33 4.38 18.64
C ILE A 42 -11.32 3.73 19.58
N ASP A 43 -11.80 2.98 20.57
CA ASP A 43 -10.93 2.29 21.51
C ASP A 43 -10.08 1.20 20.85
N ASN A 44 -8.94 0.91 21.47
CA ASN A 44 -7.94 -0.01 20.95
C ASN A 44 -8.44 -1.46 20.83
N ASN A 45 -9.35 -1.90 21.71
CA ASN A 45 -9.92 -3.25 21.62
C ASN A 45 -10.75 -3.39 20.34
N LYS A 46 -11.57 -2.38 20.02
CA LYS A 46 -12.30 -2.35 18.75
C LYS A 46 -11.37 -2.27 17.55
N LYS A 47 -10.28 -1.49 17.61
CA LYS A 47 -9.27 -1.48 16.54
C LYS A 47 -8.67 -2.86 16.34
N ALA A 48 -8.31 -3.56 17.41
CA ALA A 48 -7.77 -4.91 17.33
C ALA A 48 -8.75 -5.89 16.66
N ASP A 49 -10.04 -5.83 17.02
CA ASP A 49 -11.08 -6.67 16.41
C ASP A 49 -11.28 -6.36 14.91
N GLU A 50 -11.31 -5.08 14.53
CA GLU A 50 -11.39 -4.71 13.11
C GLU A 50 -10.14 -5.11 12.33
N PHE A 51 -8.94 -4.93 12.90
CA PHE A 51 -7.71 -5.38 12.26
C PHE A 51 -7.65 -6.91 12.12
N LYS A 52 -8.13 -7.69 13.09
CA LYS A 52 -8.26 -9.16 12.96
C LYS A 52 -9.12 -9.56 11.77
N SER A 53 -10.22 -8.84 11.54
CA SER A 53 -11.04 -9.04 10.34
C SER A 53 -10.27 -8.70 9.06
N LEU A 54 -9.50 -7.61 9.07
CA LEU A 54 -8.68 -7.19 7.94
C LEU A 54 -7.53 -8.17 7.65
N ILE A 55 -6.93 -8.78 8.68
CA ILE A 55 -5.93 -9.86 8.52
C ILE A 55 -6.52 -10.98 7.67
N LYS A 56 -7.77 -11.40 7.92
CA LYS A 56 -8.39 -12.49 7.14
C LYS A 56 -8.54 -12.15 5.65
N GLN A 57 -8.79 -10.88 5.33
CA GLN A 57 -8.86 -10.42 3.95
C GLN A 57 -7.47 -10.39 3.31
N ALA A 58 -6.45 -9.89 4.03
CA ALA A 58 -5.08 -9.87 3.54
C ALA A 58 -4.50 -11.30 3.37
N GLU A 59 -4.80 -12.22 4.30
CA GLU A 59 -4.46 -13.64 4.20
C GLU A 59 -5.07 -14.29 2.96
N ALA A 60 -6.30 -13.92 2.58
CA ALA A 60 -6.94 -14.43 1.37
C ALA A 60 -6.21 -13.97 0.08
N LEU A 61 -5.75 -12.72 0.04
CA LEU A 61 -4.93 -12.23 -1.08
C LEU A 61 -3.58 -12.94 -1.17
N VAL A 62 -2.90 -13.11 -0.03
CA VAL A 62 -1.65 -13.89 0.03
C VAL A 62 -1.87 -15.35 -0.38
N ALA A 63 -2.99 -15.97 0.02
CA ALA A 63 -3.29 -17.35 -0.36
C ALA A 63 -3.53 -17.48 -1.88
N ALA A 64 -4.15 -16.48 -2.51
CA ALA A 64 -4.37 -16.46 -3.96
C ALA A 64 -3.06 -16.26 -4.74
N GLU A 65 -2.14 -15.42 -4.24
CA GLU A 65 -0.86 -15.17 -4.88
C GLU A 65 0.30 -15.11 -3.86
N PRO A 66 0.82 -16.27 -3.42
CA PRO A 66 1.76 -16.34 -2.29
C PRO A 66 3.11 -15.65 -2.51
N LYS A 67 3.45 -15.34 -3.76
CA LYS A 67 4.71 -14.71 -4.15
C LYS A 67 4.57 -13.22 -4.43
N GLN A 68 3.37 -12.66 -4.30
CA GLN A 68 3.15 -11.24 -4.54
C GLN A 68 3.65 -10.42 -3.34
N PRO A 69 4.74 -9.64 -3.49
CA PRO A 69 5.39 -8.99 -2.35
C PRO A 69 4.47 -7.99 -1.64
N GLU A 70 3.63 -7.29 -2.39
CA GLU A 70 2.73 -6.27 -1.84
C GLU A 70 1.67 -6.87 -0.92
N TYR A 71 1.15 -8.06 -1.21
CA TYR A 71 0.22 -8.76 -0.31
C TYR A 71 0.92 -9.13 1.01
N LEU A 72 2.15 -9.64 0.95
CA LEU A 72 2.92 -10.01 2.14
C LEU A 72 3.26 -8.79 3.00
N ILE A 73 3.67 -7.68 2.37
CA ILE A 73 3.97 -6.42 3.07
C ILE A 73 2.73 -5.93 3.80
N TRP A 74 1.58 -5.87 3.12
CA TRP A 74 0.36 -5.36 3.73
C TRP A 74 -0.21 -6.30 4.79
N LEU A 75 -0.10 -7.62 4.63
CA LEU A 75 -0.42 -8.56 5.70
C LEU A 75 0.42 -8.26 6.96
N GLY A 76 1.73 -8.06 6.80
CA GLY A 76 2.62 -7.72 7.90
C GLY A 76 2.29 -6.38 8.56
N ILE A 77 1.93 -5.35 7.79
CA ILE A 77 1.48 -4.05 8.32
C ILE A 77 0.23 -4.21 9.18
N VAL A 78 -0.78 -4.93 8.69
CA VAL A 78 -2.04 -5.15 9.43
C VAL A 78 -1.79 -5.98 10.70
N GLN A 79 -0.95 -7.02 10.63
CA GLN A 79 -0.57 -7.83 11.79
C GLN A 79 0.15 -7.00 12.86
N SER A 80 1.15 -6.20 12.46
CA SER A 80 1.86 -5.30 13.37
C SER A 80 0.93 -4.25 14.01
N SER A 81 0.00 -3.71 13.22
CA SER A 81 -1.01 -2.76 13.73
C SER A 81 -1.96 -3.40 14.74
N THR A 82 -2.31 -4.68 14.52
CA THR A 82 -3.14 -5.45 15.47
C THR A 82 -2.41 -5.63 16.80
N ALA A 83 -1.14 -6.04 16.75
CA ALA A 83 -0.32 -6.17 17.95
C ALA A 83 -0.20 -4.84 18.71
N GLY A 84 0.01 -3.72 17.99
CA GLY A 84 0.04 -2.39 18.60
C GLY A 84 -1.29 -1.95 19.23
N ALA A 85 -2.42 -2.44 18.72
CA ALA A 85 -3.74 -2.20 19.32
C ALA A 85 -3.98 -3.09 20.56
N GLU A 86 -3.45 -4.30 20.60
CA GLU A 86 -3.62 -5.22 21.74
C GLU A 86 -2.72 -4.90 22.94
N GLY A 87 -1.57 -4.24 22.71
CA GLY A 87 -0.66 -3.75 23.75
C GLY A 87 0.71 -4.41 23.77
#